data_AF-A0A484WQU0-F1
#
_entry.id   AF-A0A484WQU0-F1
#
_cell.length_a   1.000
_cell.length_b   1.000
_cell.length_c   1.000
_cell.angle_alpha   90.00
_cell.angle_beta   90.00
_cell.angle_gamma   90.00
#
_symmetry.space_group_name_H-M   'P 1'
#
loop_
_entity.id
_entity.type
_entity.pdbx_description
1 polymer ?
#
loop_
_entity_poly.entity_id
_entity_poly.type
_entity_poly.pdbx_seq_one_letter_code
_entity_poly.pdbx_strand_id
1 'polypeptide(L)'
;MPSNRQDLENYQSFTYCDDGEHVGAFIREVNGRYLVSDRCDALMNMEARGISLTKKRLDEIRQLLLKEGAELNARGEIIAWATEKDVGAITSNIIRAGILASTLSLDWYQPVQAEKFESMVIDYLYHTELRDALSLRENVYGLSGHQITVPVTIKTDIPKYVFYIKRETRRKLE
;
A
#
# COMPACT_ATOMS: atom_id res chain seq x y z
N MET A 1 -26.46 17.65 -30.16
CA MET A 1 -26.15 16.98 -28.88
C MET A 1 -24.64 16.78 -28.82
N PRO A 2 -23.85 17.69 -28.21
CA PRO A 2 -22.43 17.43 -28.06
C PRO A 2 -22.22 16.48 -26.88
N SER A 3 -21.45 15.44 -27.13
CA SER A 3 -21.01 14.42 -26.18
C SER A 3 -20.18 15.01 -25.06
N ASN A 4 -20.53 14.69 -23.81
CA ASN A 4 -19.71 14.87 -22.61
C ASN A 4 -18.31 14.25 -22.83
N ARG A 5 -17.31 15.04 -23.22
CA ARG A 5 -15.91 14.74 -22.91
C ARG A 5 -15.62 15.37 -21.56
N GLN A 6 -15.47 14.54 -20.52
CA GLN A 6 -14.78 14.96 -19.31
C GLN A 6 -13.29 14.95 -19.64
N ASP A 7 -12.72 16.14 -19.83
CA ASP A 7 -11.29 16.30 -20.05
C ASP A 7 -10.58 16.05 -18.70
N LEU A 8 -10.13 14.80 -18.50
CA LEU A 8 -9.30 14.39 -17.37
C LEU A 8 -7.84 14.73 -17.70
N GLU A 9 -7.38 15.91 -17.32
CA GLU A 9 -5.94 16.23 -17.38
C GLU A 9 -5.22 15.62 -16.17
N ASN A 10 -4.22 14.79 -16.44
CA ASN A 10 -3.38 14.15 -15.44
C ASN A 10 -2.05 14.91 -15.31
N TYR A 11 -1.79 15.51 -14.16
CA TYR A 11 -0.51 16.17 -13.85
C TYR A 11 0.38 15.22 -13.03
N GLN A 12 1.44 14.68 -13.64
CA GLN A 12 2.39 13.77 -13.01
C GLN A 12 3.83 14.30 -13.11
N SER A 13 4.36 14.82 -12.01
CA SER A 13 5.76 15.28 -11.92
C SER A 13 6.50 14.80 -10.67
N PHE A 14 5.83 14.06 -9.78
CA PHE A 14 6.36 13.66 -8.48
C PHE A 14 6.08 12.18 -8.23
N THR A 15 6.86 11.56 -7.34
CA THR A 15 6.66 10.17 -6.92
C THR A 15 6.39 10.09 -5.42
N TYR A 16 5.69 9.05 -4.98
CA TYR A 16 5.61 8.71 -3.56
C TYR A 16 7.02 8.44 -3.03
N CYS A 17 7.22 8.75 -1.75
CA CYS A 17 8.56 8.93 -1.18
C CYS A 17 9.46 7.68 -1.21
N ASP A 18 8.91 6.48 -1.41
CA ASP A 18 9.59 5.24 -1.04
C ASP A 18 9.44 4.05 -2.00
N ASP A 19 8.67 4.17 -3.08
CA ASP A 19 8.57 3.16 -4.16
C ASP A 19 8.76 3.70 -5.58
N GLY A 20 8.74 5.03 -5.77
CA GLY A 20 8.85 5.62 -7.10
C GLY A 20 7.54 5.57 -7.90
N GLU A 21 6.40 5.20 -7.31
CA GLU A 21 5.09 5.33 -7.95
C GLU A 21 4.71 6.81 -8.10
N HIS A 22 4.05 7.16 -9.21
CA HIS A 22 3.75 8.56 -9.53
C HIS A 22 2.58 9.12 -8.71
N VAL A 23 2.75 10.33 -8.19
CA VAL A 23 1.66 11.12 -7.60
C VAL A 23 0.99 11.91 -8.71
N GLY A 24 -0.32 11.69 -8.87
CA GLY A 24 -1.17 12.40 -9.82
C GLY A 24 -2.29 13.17 -9.13
N ALA A 25 -2.90 14.06 -9.89
CA ALA A 25 -4.15 14.70 -9.53
C ALA A 25 -5.09 14.71 -10.74
N PHE A 26 -6.36 14.47 -10.47
CA PHE A 26 -7.44 14.43 -11.44
C PHE A 26 -8.35 15.62 -11.24
N ILE A 27 -8.62 16.34 -12.32
CA ILE A 27 -9.49 17.51 -12.32
C ILE A 27 -10.80 17.13 -13.00
N ARG A 28 -11.93 17.49 -12.38
CA ARG A 28 -13.27 17.32 -12.95
C ARG A 28 -14.10 18.57 -12.72
N GLU A 29 -14.63 19.15 -13.78
CA GLU A 29 -15.60 20.24 -13.67
C GLU A 29 -16.96 19.72 -13.17
N VAL A 30 -17.54 20.42 -12.19
CA VAL A 30 -18.88 20.19 -11.63
C VAL A 30 -19.53 21.54 -11.39
N ASN A 31 -20.56 21.87 -12.17
CA ASN A 31 -21.36 23.09 -12.04
C ASN A 31 -20.51 24.39 -11.98
N GLY A 32 -19.51 24.54 -12.87
CA GLY A 32 -18.65 25.72 -12.92
C GLY A 32 -17.59 25.82 -11.81
N ARG A 33 -17.42 24.75 -11.01
CA ARG A 33 -16.29 24.57 -10.09
C ARG A 33 -15.49 23.34 -10.49
N TYR A 34 -14.23 23.29 -10.09
CA TYR A 34 -13.35 22.17 -10.38
C TYR A 34 -13.14 21.36 -9.12
N LEU A 35 -13.48 20.07 -9.16
CA LEU A 35 -13.08 19.12 -8.13
C LEU A 35 -11.71 18.57 -8.52
N VAL A 36 -10.73 18.77 -7.65
CA VAL A 36 -9.40 18.18 -7.80
C VAL A 36 -9.26 17.02 -6.81
N SER A 37 -8.74 15.89 -7.26
CA SER A 37 -8.70 14.65 -6.47
C SER A 37 -7.48 13.79 -6.77
N ASP A 38 -6.96 13.08 -5.77
CA ASP A 38 -5.93 12.04 -5.96
C ASP A 38 -6.51 10.66 -6.33
N ARG A 39 -7.85 10.54 -6.45
CA ARG A 39 -8.55 9.26 -6.72
C ARG A 39 -8.22 8.11 -5.77
N CYS A 40 -7.86 8.40 -4.52
CA CYS A 40 -7.47 7.40 -3.52
C CYS A 40 -6.12 6.72 -3.82
N ASP A 41 -5.34 7.22 -4.78
CA ASP A 41 -4.05 6.62 -5.17
C ASP A 41 -3.09 6.55 -3.98
N ALA A 42 -3.04 7.59 -3.13
CA ALA A 42 -2.12 7.63 -2.00
C ALA A 42 -2.47 6.57 -0.93
N LEU A 43 -3.75 6.39 -0.64
CA LEU A 43 -4.20 5.42 0.37
C LEU A 43 -4.15 3.99 -0.17
N MET A 44 -4.52 3.78 -1.44
CA MET A 44 -4.39 2.47 -2.09
C MET A 44 -2.93 2.02 -2.16
N ASN A 45 -2.00 2.93 -2.46
CA ASN A 45 -0.58 2.65 -2.42
C ASN A 45 -0.14 2.15 -1.02
N MET A 46 -0.58 2.82 0.06
CA MET A 46 -0.29 2.37 1.42
C MET A 46 -0.84 0.97 1.72
N GLU A 47 -2.08 0.69 1.34
CA GLU A 47 -2.70 -0.63 1.58
C GLU A 47 -2.01 -1.72 0.77
N ALA A 48 -1.63 -1.46 -0.48
CA ALA A 48 -0.89 -2.38 -1.33
C ALA A 48 0.47 -2.78 -0.71
N ARG A 49 1.03 -1.91 0.14
CA ARG A 49 2.27 -2.14 0.90
C ARG A 49 2.04 -2.82 2.25
N GLY A 50 0.82 -3.24 2.54
CA GLY A 50 0.46 -3.95 3.77
C GLY A 50 0.20 -3.04 4.98
N ILE A 51 0.04 -1.73 4.77
CA ILE A 51 -0.28 -0.79 5.84
C ILE A 51 -1.78 -0.80 6.07
N SER A 52 -2.21 -1.26 7.24
CA SER A 52 -3.64 -1.20 7.62
C SER A 52 -4.06 0.24 7.94
N LEU A 53 -5.03 0.78 7.20
CA LEU A 53 -5.61 2.11 7.40
C LEU A 53 -6.70 2.11 8.48
N THR A 54 -6.28 1.97 9.73
CA THR A 54 -7.21 2.03 10.88
C THR A 54 -7.86 3.42 11.01
N LYS A 55 -8.99 3.51 11.73
CA LYS A 55 -9.68 4.79 12.00
C LYS A 55 -8.73 5.86 12.55
N LYS A 56 -7.85 5.49 13.49
CA LYS A 56 -6.86 6.39 14.08
C LYS A 56 -5.92 6.97 13.01
N ARG A 57 -5.41 6.14 12.11
CA ARG A 57 -4.52 6.56 11.01
C ARG A 57 -5.23 7.45 9.99
N LEU A 58 -6.48 7.13 9.67
CA LEU A 58 -7.31 7.98 8.81
C LEU A 58 -7.57 9.36 9.45
N ASP A 59 -7.77 9.40 10.76
CA ASP A 59 -7.93 10.67 11.50
C ASP A 59 -6.61 11.47 11.54
N GLU A 60 -5.45 10.81 11.67
CA GLU A 60 -4.13 11.45 11.54
C GLU A 60 -3.90 12.04 10.15
N ILE A 61 -4.23 11.29 9.08
CA ILE A 61 -4.19 11.80 7.69
C ILE A 61 -5.09 13.03 7.55
N ARG A 62 -6.34 12.98 8.05
CA ARG A 62 -7.27 14.12 7.98
C ARG A 62 -6.69 15.37 8.61
N GLN A 63 -6.08 15.26 9.79
CA GLN A 63 -5.46 16.40 10.47
C GLN A 63 -4.27 16.97 9.70
N LEU A 64 -3.50 16.11 9.02
CA LEU A 64 -2.39 16.53 8.18
C LEU A 64 -2.88 17.29 6.94
N LEU A 65 -3.89 16.75 6.24
CA LEU A 65 -4.42 17.30 5.00
C LEU A 65 -5.12 18.66 5.18
N LEU A 66 -5.75 18.88 6.34
CA LEU A 66 -6.37 20.17 6.67
C LEU A 66 -5.38 21.34 6.59
N LYS A 67 -4.08 21.10 6.86
CA LYS A 67 -3.04 22.13 6.78
C LYS A 67 -2.74 22.56 5.33
N GLU A 68 -2.99 21.67 4.37
CA GLU A 68 -2.78 21.90 2.93
C GLU A 68 -4.06 22.36 2.21
N GLY A 69 -5.15 22.55 2.95
CA GLY A 69 -6.46 22.89 2.37
C GLY A 69 -7.12 21.74 1.59
N ALA A 70 -6.71 20.49 1.87
CA ALA A 70 -7.30 19.29 1.30
C ALA A 70 -8.17 18.56 2.33
N GLU A 71 -9.19 17.85 1.88
CA GLU A 71 -10.04 17.00 2.71
C GLU A 71 -9.88 15.52 2.31
N LEU A 72 -9.98 14.62 3.28
CA LEU A 72 -10.12 13.19 3.03
C LEU A 72 -11.60 12.82 3.12
N ASN A 73 -12.21 12.47 2.00
CA ASN A 73 -13.62 12.14 1.95
C ASN A 73 -13.91 10.73 2.49
N ALA A 74 -15.19 10.35 2.53
CA ALA A 74 -15.62 9.03 3.03
C ALA A 74 -15.14 7.85 2.17
N ARG A 75 -14.74 8.10 0.92
CA ARG A 75 -14.20 7.08 -0.02
C ARG A 75 -12.67 6.95 0.07
N GLY A 76 -12.02 7.72 0.93
CA GLY A 76 -10.56 7.75 1.03
C GLY A 76 -9.88 8.59 -0.04
N GLU A 77 -10.63 9.40 -0.79
CA GLU A 77 -10.05 10.31 -1.78
C GLU A 77 -9.61 11.60 -1.08
N ILE A 78 -8.40 12.05 -1.36
CA ILE A 78 -7.91 13.39 -1.04
C ILE A 78 -8.49 14.33 -2.10
N ILE A 79 -9.29 15.30 -1.67
CA ILE A 79 -9.98 16.21 -2.59
C ILE A 79 -9.88 17.66 -2.13
N ALA A 80 -10.04 18.57 -3.09
CA ALA A 80 -10.23 19.99 -2.86
C ALA A 80 -11.06 20.60 -3.99
N TRP A 81 -11.80 21.66 -3.66
CA TRP A 81 -12.60 22.40 -4.62
C TRP A 81 -11.88 23.66 -5.07
N ALA A 82 -11.87 23.87 -6.38
CA ALA A 82 -11.22 24.97 -7.05
C ALA A 82 -12.21 25.77 -7.92
N THR A 83 -11.80 26.98 -8.26
CA THR A 83 -12.35 27.82 -9.31
C THR A 83 -11.35 27.89 -10.47
N GLU A 84 -11.78 28.40 -11.63
CA GLU A 84 -10.89 28.57 -12.79
C GLU A 84 -9.62 29.39 -12.45
N LYS A 85 -9.72 30.32 -11.49
CA LYS A 85 -8.63 31.20 -11.09
C LYS A 85 -7.55 30.52 -10.25
N ASP A 86 -7.89 29.44 -9.54
CA ASP A 86 -7.04 28.81 -8.54
C ASP A 86 -6.77 27.32 -8.80
N VAL A 87 -7.34 26.73 -9.86
CA VAL A 87 -7.24 25.30 -10.18
C VAL A 87 -5.80 24.79 -10.21
N GLY A 88 -4.85 25.55 -10.77
CA GLY A 88 -3.44 25.15 -10.78
C GLY A 88 -2.80 25.12 -9.38
N ALA A 89 -3.15 26.09 -8.53
CA ALA A 89 -2.66 26.15 -7.15
C ALA A 89 -3.26 25.01 -6.31
N ILE A 90 -4.57 24.79 -6.41
CA ILE A 90 -5.27 23.71 -5.71
C ILE A 90 -4.77 22.34 -6.18
N THR A 91 -4.48 22.18 -7.47
CA THR A 91 -3.87 20.95 -8.00
C THR A 91 -2.51 20.68 -7.38
N SER A 92 -1.68 21.72 -7.26
CA SER A 92 -0.38 21.61 -6.58
C SER A 92 -0.53 21.22 -5.11
N ASN A 93 -1.55 21.75 -4.42
CA ASN A 93 -1.84 21.39 -3.03
C ASN A 93 -2.27 19.92 -2.90
N ILE A 94 -3.09 19.40 -3.82
CA ILE A 94 -3.50 17.98 -3.82
C ILE A 94 -2.32 17.05 -4.04
N ILE A 95 -1.44 17.38 -4.99
CA ILE A 95 -0.21 16.61 -5.21
C ILE A 95 0.65 16.60 -3.94
N ARG A 96 0.86 17.77 -3.33
CA ARG A 96 1.62 17.90 -2.08
C ARG A 96 0.98 17.14 -0.93
N ALA A 97 -0.35 17.18 -0.82
CA ALA A 97 -1.12 16.42 0.14
C ALA A 97 -0.95 14.91 -0.03
N GLY A 98 -0.95 14.39 -1.27
CA GLY A 98 -0.65 13.00 -1.58
C GLY A 98 0.76 12.58 -1.16
N ILE A 99 1.75 13.44 -1.43
CA ILE A 99 3.14 13.23 -0.97
C ILE A 99 3.19 13.21 0.57
N LEU A 100 2.61 14.21 1.24
CA LEU A 100 2.59 14.30 2.70
C LEU A 100 1.90 13.10 3.34
N ALA A 101 0.76 12.65 2.80
CA ALA A 101 0.10 11.44 3.24
C ALA A 101 1.08 10.25 3.12
N SER A 102 1.75 10.09 1.96
CA SER A 102 2.73 9.01 1.76
C SER A 102 3.90 9.04 2.74
N THR A 103 4.29 10.20 3.29
CA THR A 103 5.35 10.23 4.32
C THR A 103 4.95 9.53 5.61
N LEU A 104 3.66 9.53 5.97
CA LEU A 104 3.15 8.78 7.13
C LEU A 104 3.28 7.26 6.91
N SER A 105 3.30 6.82 5.64
CA SER A 105 3.49 5.41 5.30
C SER A 105 4.83 4.89 5.82
N LEU A 106 5.88 5.72 5.83
CA LEU A 106 7.22 5.35 6.31
C LEU A 106 7.23 4.98 7.80
N ASP A 107 6.52 5.76 8.62
CA ASP A 107 6.42 5.52 10.07
C ASP A 107 5.52 4.32 10.39
N TRP A 108 4.53 4.08 9.53
CA TRP A 108 3.53 3.04 9.74
C TRP A 108 3.88 1.71 9.10
N TYR A 109 4.80 1.73 8.16
CA TYR A 109 5.35 0.56 7.53
C TYR A 109 6.05 -0.27 8.60
N GLN A 110 5.38 -1.35 8.99
CA GLN A 110 6.04 -2.40 9.72
C GLN A 110 6.45 -3.43 8.69
N PRO A 111 7.76 -3.76 8.57
CA PRO A 111 8.14 -4.92 7.80
C PRO A 111 7.32 -6.09 8.36
N VAL A 112 6.58 -6.77 7.49
CA VAL A 112 5.87 -8.00 7.88
C VAL A 112 6.94 -8.87 8.52
N GLN A 113 6.84 -9.02 9.84
CA GLN A 113 7.75 -9.89 10.57
C GLN A 113 7.47 -11.27 10.00
N ALA A 114 8.40 -11.78 9.20
CA ALA A 114 8.36 -13.14 8.65
C ALA A 114 7.91 -14.15 9.72
N GLU A 115 8.38 -13.94 10.95
CA GLU A 115 8.03 -14.72 12.14
C GLU A 115 6.53 -14.67 12.48
N LYS A 116 5.83 -13.53 12.31
CA LYS A 116 4.38 -13.43 12.53
C LYS A 116 3.59 -14.18 11.46
N PHE A 117 3.99 -14.09 10.19
CA PHE A 117 3.36 -14.85 9.12
C PHE A 117 3.56 -16.35 9.31
N GLU A 118 4.80 -16.78 9.57
CA GLU A 118 5.14 -18.16 9.89
C GLU A 118 4.32 -18.65 11.09
N SER A 119 4.24 -17.86 12.16
CA SER A 119 3.44 -18.19 13.34
C SER A 119 1.95 -18.32 13.03
N MET A 120 1.36 -17.42 12.21
CA MET A 120 -0.06 -17.51 11.84
C MET A 120 -0.35 -18.72 10.96
N VAL A 121 0.52 -19.05 10.00
CA VAL A 121 0.36 -20.23 9.13
C VAL A 121 0.48 -21.50 9.97
N ILE A 122 1.47 -21.56 10.86
CA ILE A 122 1.66 -22.70 11.77
C ILE A 122 0.44 -22.85 12.68
N ASP A 123 -0.01 -21.77 13.32
CA ASP A 123 -1.17 -21.77 14.21
C ASP A 123 -2.44 -22.22 13.48
N TYR A 124 -2.70 -21.70 12.29
CA TYR A 124 -3.83 -22.13 11.46
C TYR A 124 -3.76 -23.63 11.16
N LEU A 125 -2.63 -24.13 10.67
CA LEU A 125 -2.47 -25.55 10.31
C LEU A 125 -2.59 -26.48 11.51
N TYR A 126 -2.10 -26.07 12.69
CA TYR A 126 -2.26 -26.82 13.94
C TYR A 126 -3.72 -27.02 14.37
N HIS A 127 -4.62 -26.13 13.97
CA HIS A 127 -6.06 -26.21 14.27
C HIS A 127 -6.87 -26.91 13.16
N THR A 128 -6.22 -27.50 12.17
CA THR A 128 -6.85 -28.31 11.12
C THR A 128 -6.53 -29.80 11.26
N GLU A 129 -7.17 -30.64 10.45
CA GLU A 129 -6.86 -32.07 10.33
C GLU A 129 -5.43 -32.34 9.83
N LEU A 130 -4.74 -31.33 9.31
CA LEU A 130 -3.36 -31.44 8.82
C LEU A 130 -2.30 -31.41 9.92
N ARG A 131 -2.69 -31.20 11.18
CA ARG A 131 -1.78 -31.13 12.33
C ARG A 131 -0.81 -32.32 12.38
N ASP A 132 -1.33 -33.52 12.21
CA ASP A 132 -0.52 -34.75 12.33
C ASP A 132 0.41 -34.96 11.12
N ALA A 133 0.12 -34.29 10.01
CA ALA A 133 0.95 -34.27 8.81
C ALA A 133 1.94 -33.08 8.80
N LEU A 134 1.91 -32.20 9.80
CA LEU A 134 2.73 -30.99 9.84
C LEU A 134 4.15 -31.30 10.31
N SER A 135 5.15 -30.82 9.59
CA SER A 135 6.55 -30.82 10.01
C SER A 135 7.13 -29.42 9.87
N LEU A 136 7.88 -28.97 10.88
CA LEU A 136 8.41 -27.61 10.94
C LEU A 136 9.93 -27.62 10.81
N ARG A 137 10.47 -26.59 10.14
CA ARG A 137 11.93 -26.35 9.99
C ARG A 137 12.68 -27.57 9.50
N GLU A 138 12.13 -28.23 8.49
CA GLU A 138 12.72 -29.43 7.91
C GLU A 138 13.92 -29.06 7.04
N ASN A 139 15.01 -29.80 7.21
CA ASN A 139 16.19 -29.65 6.39
C ASN A 139 16.08 -30.54 5.16
N VAL A 140 16.03 -29.91 3.98
CA VAL A 140 15.94 -30.60 2.69
C VAL A 140 17.24 -30.38 1.93
N TYR A 141 17.83 -31.47 1.46
CA TYR A 141 19.01 -31.44 0.60
C TYR A 141 18.58 -31.38 -0.86
N GLY A 142 19.01 -30.34 -1.56
CA GLY A 142 18.84 -30.25 -3.01
C GLY A 142 19.82 -31.15 -3.75
N LEU A 143 19.52 -31.43 -5.02
CA LEU A 143 20.41 -32.20 -5.92
C LEU A 143 21.79 -31.56 -6.09
N SER A 144 21.92 -30.25 -5.82
CA SER A 144 23.18 -29.51 -5.81
C SER A 144 24.01 -29.71 -4.53
N GLY A 145 23.56 -30.53 -3.59
CA GLY A 145 24.18 -30.73 -2.27
C GLY A 145 23.93 -29.59 -1.28
N HIS A 146 23.23 -28.52 -1.69
CA HIS A 146 22.87 -27.43 -0.80
C HIS A 146 21.71 -27.83 0.11
N GLN A 147 21.85 -27.51 1.40
CA GLN A 147 20.80 -27.70 2.39
C GLN A 147 19.97 -26.42 2.48
N ILE A 148 18.65 -26.58 2.35
CA ILE A 148 17.68 -25.53 2.63
C ILE A 148 16.85 -25.92 3.84
N THR A 149 16.51 -24.95 4.68
CA THR A 149 15.55 -25.15 5.76
C THR A 149 14.18 -24.68 5.30
N VAL A 150 13.23 -25.60 5.24
CA VAL A 150 11.84 -25.34 4.88
C VAL A 150 11.06 -25.05 6.18
N PRO A 151 10.47 -23.85 6.35
CA PRO A 151 9.82 -23.48 7.60
C PRO A 151 8.59 -24.35 7.91
N VAL A 152 7.81 -24.71 6.90
CA VAL A 152 6.59 -25.53 7.03
C VAL A 152 6.51 -26.57 5.90
N THR A 153 6.38 -27.85 6.28
CA THR A 153 6.18 -28.99 5.39
C THR A 153 4.90 -29.71 5.75
N ILE A 154 4.10 -30.09 4.75
CA ILE A 154 2.94 -30.97 4.92
C ILE A 154 3.31 -32.34 4.33
N LYS A 155 3.35 -33.36 5.19
CA LYS A 155 3.66 -34.75 4.86
C LYS A 155 2.45 -35.41 4.21
N THR A 156 2.49 -35.50 2.88
CA THR A 156 1.58 -36.34 2.10
C THR A 156 2.41 -37.29 1.23
N ASP A 157 1.77 -38.23 0.51
CA ASP A 157 2.48 -39.20 -0.37
C ASP A 157 3.49 -38.51 -1.32
N ILE A 158 3.19 -37.27 -1.70
CA ILE A 158 4.13 -36.34 -2.31
C ILE A 158 4.25 -35.14 -1.35
N PRO A 159 5.41 -34.85 -0.75
CA PRO A 159 5.50 -33.76 0.23
C PRO A 159 5.17 -32.41 -0.42
N LYS A 160 4.31 -31.63 0.24
CA LYS A 160 3.98 -30.25 -0.17
C LYS A 160 4.73 -29.28 0.73
N TYR A 161 5.50 -28.39 0.10
CA TYR A 161 6.33 -27.41 0.80
C TYR A 161 5.71 -26.02 0.69
N VAL A 162 5.61 -25.31 1.81
CA VAL A 162 5.17 -23.91 1.83
C VAL A 162 6.39 -23.04 2.03
N PHE A 163 6.73 -22.25 1.02
CA PHE A 163 7.80 -21.26 1.07
C PHE A 163 7.19 -19.87 1.19
N TYR A 164 7.81 -19.01 2.00
CA TYR A 164 7.60 -17.59 1.92
C TYR A 164 8.93 -16.89 1.69
N ILE A 165 8.94 -15.87 0.84
CA ILE A 165 10.13 -15.09 0.55
C ILE A 165 10.22 -13.96 1.56
N LYS A 166 11.17 -14.04 2.48
CA LYS A 166 11.56 -12.91 3.31
C LYS A 166 12.34 -11.93 2.42
N ARG A 167 11.71 -10.84 1.96
CA ARG A 167 12.44 -9.73 1.34
C ARG A 167 13.23 -9.00 2.42
N GLU A 168 14.50 -9.35 2.54
CA GLU A 168 15.43 -8.62 3.40
C GLU A 168 16.01 -7.46 2.59
N THR A 169 15.48 -6.26 2.80
CA THR A 169 16.02 -5.05 2.19
C THR A 169 17.39 -4.78 2.82
N ARG A 170 18.46 -5.20 2.15
CA ARG A 170 19.82 -4.81 2.55
C ARG A 170 19.94 -3.29 2.41
N ARG A 171 19.82 -2.56 3.53
CA ARG A 171 20.45 -1.23 3.62
C ARG A 171 21.95 -1.46 3.53
N LYS A 172 22.56 -1.08 2.41
CA LYS A 172 24.00 -0.82 2.40
C LYS A 172 24.22 0.34 3.38
N LEU A 173 24.88 0.06 4.49
CA LEU A 173 25.53 1.10 5.27
C LEU A 173 26.72 1.56 4.44
N GLU A 174 26.74 2.86 4.12
CA GLU A 174 27.89 3.57 3.56
C GLU A 174 29.05 3.60 4.56
#